data_AF-A0A9E0WPI4-F1
#
_entry.id   AF-A0A9E0WPI4-F1
#
_cell.length_a   1.000
_cell.length_b   1.000
_cell.length_c   1.000
_cell.angle_alpha   90.00
_cell.angle_beta   90.00
_cell.angle_gamma   90.00
#
_symmetry.space_group_name_H-M   'P 1'
#
loop_
_entity.id
_entity.type
_entity.pdbx_description
1 polymer ?
#
loop_
_entity_poly.entity_id
_entity_poly.type
_entity_poly.pdbx_seq_one_letter_code
_entity_poly.pdbx_strand_id
1 'polypeptide(L)'
;MKHIVTIILVFASLLTFAQKEDKGYRFEGNDVVFTFHKKDYEQYSNDDTSAQVKFEALTIDNVVVAGEFNNWSKYDWVMTKINDDTYELRKNINDFKDEYTWEFKFIINNQYWAEPSANDANIKLAMTKGTSLDVYNLKLNTSAAYPDDKGNVRFRLRGHEDAESVIVAGSFNRWDEEALKMYRIDNGWEIKLHIKPGEYEYRFIVDGNWMEDPSNPSKVPNEYGSYNSYLNVGKYVTFLLNGYKNAHKVILAGSFNDWNETEIKMTKNDRGYWSYRMPLPAGKHYYKFIVDGRWILDPENPVKEYDGHGNVNSVFMVK
;
A
#
# COMPACT_ATOMS: atom_id res chain seq x y z
N MET A 1 60.75 32.64 -10.55
CA MET A 1 59.41 32.68 -11.19
C MET A 1 58.47 31.83 -10.36
N LYS A 2 57.51 32.43 -9.66
CA LYS A 2 56.48 31.71 -8.88
C LYS A 2 55.22 31.66 -9.75
N HIS A 3 54.76 30.45 -10.09
CA HIS A 3 53.54 30.26 -10.85
C HIS A 3 52.32 30.42 -9.93
N ILE A 4 51.45 31.37 -10.26
CA ILE A 4 50.12 31.53 -9.67
C ILE A 4 49.17 30.72 -10.56
N VAL A 5 48.54 29.70 -9.98
CA VAL A 5 47.49 28.92 -10.64
C VAL A 5 46.14 29.47 -10.17
N THR A 6 45.42 30.14 -11.08
CA THR A 6 44.05 30.61 -10.84
C THR A 6 43.09 29.48 -11.21
N ILE A 7 42.40 28.92 -10.23
CA ILE A 7 41.33 27.94 -10.46
C ILE A 7 40.02 28.72 -10.64
N ILE A 8 39.44 28.62 -11.84
CA ILE A 8 38.11 29.15 -12.16
C ILE A 8 37.09 28.10 -11.77
N LEU A 9 36.30 28.39 -10.73
CA LEU A 9 35.14 27.59 -10.31
C LEU A 9 33.92 27.99 -11.16
N VAL A 10 33.52 27.11 -12.07
CA VAL A 10 32.26 27.22 -12.80
C VAL A 10 31.16 26.58 -11.96
N PHE A 11 30.23 27.40 -11.45
CA PHE A 11 29.02 26.93 -10.80
C PHE A 11 28.03 26.44 -11.86
N ALA A 12 27.89 25.13 -12.01
CA ALA A 12 26.75 24.53 -12.68
C ALA A 12 25.60 24.42 -11.67
N SER A 13 24.60 25.29 -11.80
CA SER A 13 23.36 25.16 -11.04
C SER A 13 22.61 23.92 -11.52
N LEU A 14 22.59 22.87 -10.70
CA LEU A 14 21.67 21.77 -10.87
C LEU A 14 20.25 22.31 -10.60
N LEU A 15 19.39 22.25 -11.61
CA LEU A 15 17.95 22.41 -11.44
C LEU A 15 17.46 21.18 -10.68
N THR A 16 17.30 21.30 -9.36
CA THR A 16 16.56 20.31 -8.58
C THR A 16 15.08 20.52 -8.86
N PHE A 17 14.45 19.56 -9.55
CA PHE A 17 13.00 19.45 -9.53
C PHE A 17 12.61 19.05 -8.10
N ALA A 18 12.14 20.02 -7.30
CA ALA A 18 11.56 19.73 -5.99
C ALA A 18 10.26 18.95 -6.22
N GLN A 19 10.30 17.64 -6.02
CA GLN A 19 9.09 16.85 -5.84
C GLN A 19 8.36 17.43 -4.62
N LYS A 20 7.10 17.82 -4.80
CA LYS A 20 6.32 18.48 -3.75
C LYS A 20 6.07 17.46 -2.64
N GLU A 21 6.74 17.63 -1.49
CA GLU A 21 6.59 16.71 -0.36
C GLU A 21 5.13 16.62 0.11
N ASP A 22 4.73 15.41 0.49
CA ASP A 22 3.44 15.15 1.11
C ASP A 22 3.38 15.88 2.46
N LYS A 23 2.34 16.68 2.65
CA LYS A 23 2.20 17.52 3.83
C LYS A 23 1.50 16.79 4.96
N GLY A 24 1.90 17.10 6.19
CA GLY A 24 1.19 16.65 7.38
C GLY A 24 1.61 15.27 7.89
N TYR A 25 2.42 14.51 7.15
CA TYR A 25 2.92 13.22 7.63
C TYR A 25 4.21 12.81 6.93
N ARG A 26 4.94 11.88 7.54
CA ARG A 26 6.04 11.14 6.92
C ARG A 26 6.10 9.72 7.46
N PHE A 27 6.78 8.83 6.75
CA PHE A 27 7.10 7.50 7.25
C PHE A 27 8.49 7.47 7.88
N GLU A 28 8.59 6.84 9.04
CA GLU A 28 9.87 6.54 9.67
C GLU A 28 9.87 5.06 10.09
N GLY A 29 10.51 4.21 9.30
CA GLY A 29 10.45 2.76 9.48
C GLY A 29 9.01 2.25 9.38
N ASN A 30 8.51 1.68 10.47
CA ASN A 30 7.15 1.13 10.56
C ASN A 30 6.13 2.12 11.15
N ASP A 31 6.51 3.38 11.36
CA ASP A 31 5.64 4.37 11.94
C ASP A 31 5.22 5.44 10.93
N VAL A 32 3.98 5.88 11.05
CA VAL A 32 3.48 7.14 10.49
C VAL A 32 3.73 8.23 11.54
N VAL A 33 4.50 9.25 11.16
CA VAL A 33 4.73 10.43 11.98
C VAL A 33 3.91 11.57 11.41
N PHE A 34 2.75 11.84 12.01
CA PHE A 34 1.96 13.03 11.70
C PHE A 34 2.68 14.25 12.23
N THR A 35 2.83 15.25 11.37
CA THR A 35 3.56 16.48 11.69
C THR A 35 2.70 17.66 11.33
N PHE A 36 2.29 18.43 12.32
CA PHE A 36 1.61 19.69 12.10
C PHE A 36 2.64 20.81 12.26
N HIS A 37 2.97 21.47 11.16
CA HIS A 37 3.67 22.75 11.18
C HIS A 37 2.67 23.88 11.04
N LYS A 38 2.67 24.72 12.06
CA LYS A 38 1.83 25.90 12.22
C LYS A 38 1.83 26.79 10.96
N LYS A 39 2.97 26.92 10.27
CA LYS A 39 3.13 27.77 9.08
C LYS A 39 2.53 27.20 7.79
N ASP A 40 2.24 25.92 7.76
CA ASP A 40 1.75 25.33 6.52
C ASP A 40 0.25 25.62 6.32
N TYR A 41 -0.47 26.08 7.34
CA TYR A 41 -1.92 26.29 7.30
C TYR A 41 -2.25 27.77 7.51
N GLU A 42 -2.80 28.38 6.45
CA GLU A 42 -3.21 29.80 6.46
C GLU A 42 -4.67 29.99 6.90
N GLN A 43 -5.49 28.94 6.76
CA GLN A 43 -6.94 28.98 6.96
C GLN A 43 -7.38 27.95 7.99
N TYR A 44 -8.30 28.37 8.86
CA TYR A 44 -8.90 27.52 9.87
C TYR A 44 -10.42 27.65 9.83
N SER A 45 -11.14 26.53 9.84
CA SER A 45 -12.60 26.51 9.80
C SER A 45 -13.20 25.94 11.09
N ASN A 46 -14.44 26.32 11.39
CA ASN A 46 -15.24 25.72 12.46
C ASN A 46 -16.57 25.22 11.85
N ASP A 47 -17.10 24.13 12.39
CA ASP A 47 -18.36 23.51 11.99
C ASP A 47 -19.55 24.49 12.07
N ASP A 48 -19.53 25.41 13.03
CA ASP A 48 -20.70 26.24 13.35
C ASP A 48 -20.88 27.50 12.49
N THR A 49 -19.81 28.02 11.89
CA THR A 49 -19.83 29.39 11.33
C THR A 49 -19.41 29.49 9.87
N SER A 50 -18.84 28.43 9.28
CA SER A 50 -18.17 28.48 7.96
C SER A 50 -17.14 29.60 7.82
N ALA A 51 -16.82 30.31 8.90
CA ALA A 51 -16.03 31.52 8.91
C ALA A 51 -14.58 31.11 9.07
N GLN A 52 -13.78 31.45 8.06
CA GLN A 52 -12.35 31.23 8.15
C GLN A 52 -11.74 32.22 9.14
N VAL A 53 -11.14 31.69 10.20
CA VAL A 53 -10.44 32.51 11.18
C VAL A 53 -9.00 32.70 10.70
N LYS A 54 -8.56 33.96 10.66
CA LYS A 54 -7.15 34.26 10.40
C LYS A 54 -6.30 33.81 11.56
N PHE A 55 -5.23 33.14 11.22
CA PHE A 55 -4.27 32.54 12.14
C PHE A 55 -3.72 33.44 13.23
N GLU A 56 -3.42 34.71 12.92
CA GLU A 56 -2.72 35.60 13.86
C GLU A 56 -3.54 35.86 15.14
N ALA A 57 -4.83 35.51 15.14
CA ALA A 57 -5.73 35.61 16.28
C ALA A 57 -5.81 34.34 17.14
N LEU A 58 -5.16 33.23 16.77
CA LEU A 58 -5.37 31.93 17.40
C LEU A 58 -4.20 31.51 18.31
N THR A 59 -4.45 31.38 19.61
CA THR A 59 -3.57 30.68 20.55
C THR A 59 -3.77 29.17 20.41
N ILE A 60 -2.68 28.39 20.27
CA ILE A 60 -2.76 26.93 20.13
C ILE A 60 -2.52 26.28 21.49
N ASP A 61 -3.57 25.74 22.09
CA ASP A 61 -3.52 24.98 23.34
C ASP A 61 -3.23 23.51 23.06
N ASN A 62 -3.84 22.95 22.00
CA ASN A 62 -3.57 21.58 21.57
C ASN A 62 -3.84 21.38 20.08
N VAL A 63 -3.21 20.34 19.53
CA VAL A 63 -3.46 19.85 18.17
C VAL A 63 -3.79 18.36 18.25
N VAL A 64 -4.78 17.92 17.49
CA VAL A 64 -5.16 16.51 17.37
C VAL A 64 -5.16 16.07 15.91
N VAL A 65 -4.89 14.79 15.67
CA VAL A 65 -5.03 14.17 14.35
C VAL A 65 -6.40 13.50 14.26
N ALA A 66 -7.24 13.94 13.33
CA ALA A 66 -8.58 13.40 13.11
C ALA A 66 -8.68 12.84 11.70
N GLY A 67 -9.16 11.62 11.53
CA GLY A 67 -9.31 10.99 10.24
C GLY A 67 -10.19 9.75 10.28
N GLU A 68 -10.33 9.08 9.14
CA GLU A 68 -11.16 7.88 9.01
C GLU A 68 -10.79 6.80 10.05
N PHE A 69 -9.49 6.60 10.28
CA PHE A 69 -8.94 5.61 11.20
C PHE A 69 -9.30 5.82 12.68
N ASN A 70 -9.75 7.02 13.06
CA ASN A 70 -10.23 7.30 14.42
C ASN A 70 -11.62 7.96 14.41
N ASN A 71 -12.39 7.71 13.34
CA ASN A 71 -13.75 8.22 13.17
C ASN A 71 -13.86 9.75 13.35
N TRP A 72 -12.88 10.49 12.80
CA TRP A 72 -12.82 11.95 12.84
C TRP A 72 -12.89 12.53 14.27
N SER A 73 -12.36 11.82 15.25
CA SER A 73 -12.40 12.24 16.66
C SER A 73 -11.69 13.57 16.88
N LYS A 74 -12.38 14.49 17.58
CA LYS A 74 -11.81 15.79 17.97
C LYS A 74 -10.99 15.76 19.26
N TYR A 75 -10.95 14.61 19.93
CA TYR A 75 -10.39 14.50 21.28
C TYR A 75 -9.33 13.40 21.39
N ASP A 76 -9.32 12.45 20.47
CA ASP A 76 -8.32 11.40 20.42
C ASP A 76 -7.07 11.84 19.64
N TRP A 77 -5.97 11.09 19.81
CA TRP A 77 -4.75 11.29 19.02
C TRP A 77 -4.19 12.72 19.15
N VAL A 78 -4.14 13.19 20.40
CA VAL A 78 -3.49 14.45 20.78
C VAL A 78 -2.00 14.41 20.45
N MET A 79 -1.53 15.43 19.74
CA MET A 79 -0.15 15.56 19.32
C MET A 79 0.72 16.15 20.44
N THR A 80 2.00 15.79 20.44
CA THR A 80 3.00 16.35 21.36
C THR A 80 3.61 17.61 20.75
N LYS A 81 3.63 18.71 21.51
CA LYS A 81 4.33 19.93 21.10
C LYS A 81 5.84 19.70 21.12
N ILE A 82 6.49 19.83 19.97
CA ILE A 82 7.95 19.70 19.82
C ILE A 82 8.62 21.06 20.00
N ASN A 83 8.03 22.11 19.45
CA ASN A 83 8.42 23.50 19.64
C ASN A 83 7.20 24.42 19.37
N ASP A 84 7.39 25.74 19.35
CA ASP A 84 6.29 26.71 19.23
C ASP A 84 5.45 26.58 17.94
N ASP A 85 6.04 26.05 16.88
CA ASP A 85 5.42 25.94 15.57
C ASP A 85 5.16 24.48 15.15
N THR A 86 5.67 23.48 15.88
CA THR A 86 5.64 22.07 15.44
C THR A 86 5.05 21.15 16.49
N TYR A 87 4.13 20.30 16.04
CA TYR A 87 3.51 19.24 16.82
C TYR A 87 3.66 17.91 16.09
N GLU A 88 3.94 16.84 16.82
CA GLU A 88 4.08 15.50 16.23
C GLU A 88 3.27 14.45 16.97
N LEU A 89 2.79 13.46 16.20
CA LEU A 89 2.21 12.24 16.73
C LEU A 89 2.73 11.06 15.93
N ARG A 90 3.29 10.08 16.63
CA ARG A 90 3.75 8.81 16.05
C ARG A 90 2.70 7.73 16.26
N LYS A 91 2.40 6.99 15.19
CA LYS A 91 1.53 5.81 15.21
C LYS A 91 2.16 4.68 14.42
N ASN A 92 2.00 3.46 14.90
CA ASN A 92 2.52 2.32 14.16
C ASN A 92 1.61 2.06 12.95
N ILE A 93 2.18 1.67 11.81
CA ILE A 93 1.42 1.40 10.59
C ILE A 93 0.36 0.31 10.78
N ASN A 94 0.56 -0.61 11.73
CA ASN A 94 -0.40 -1.67 12.06
C ASN A 94 -1.61 -1.18 12.87
N ASP A 95 -1.58 0.06 13.40
CA ASP A 95 -2.73 0.65 14.07
C ASP A 95 -3.86 1.00 13.08
N PHE A 96 -3.53 1.07 11.80
CA PHE A 96 -4.46 1.42 10.73
C PHE A 96 -5.01 0.16 10.05
N LYS A 97 -6.27 -0.17 10.33
CA LYS A 97 -6.87 -1.46 9.98
C LYS A 97 -7.64 -1.49 8.66
N ASP A 98 -7.96 -0.33 8.10
CA ASP A 98 -8.77 -0.26 6.88
C ASP A 98 -7.97 -0.46 5.59
N GLU A 99 -8.62 -0.96 4.55
CA GLU A 99 -7.92 -1.39 3.33
C GLU A 99 -7.57 -0.21 2.38
N TYR A 100 -7.99 1.02 2.69
CA TYR A 100 -7.90 2.16 1.76
C TYR A 100 -7.20 3.39 2.35
N THR A 101 -6.79 4.27 1.43
CA THR A 101 -6.12 5.55 1.67
C THR A 101 -6.87 6.37 2.72
N TRP A 102 -6.21 6.65 3.84
CA TRP A 102 -6.87 7.35 4.94
C TRP A 102 -6.94 8.85 4.71
N GLU A 103 -8.13 9.40 4.83
CA GLU A 103 -8.31 10.84 4.87
C GLU A 103 -8.16 11.35 6.31
N PHE A 104 -7.48 12.48 6.48
CA PHE A 104 -7.29 13.11 7.79
C PHE A 104 -7.14 14.63 7.69
N LYS A 105 -7.29 15.29 8.83
CA LYS A 105 -7.00 16.71 9.07
C LYS A 105 -6.41 16.86 10.47
N PHE A 106 -5.87 18.05 10.72
CA PHE A 106 -5.55 18.50 12.07
C PHE A 106 -6.68 19.35 12.63
N ILE A 107 -6.97 19.17 13.92
CA ILE A 107 -7.88 20.06 14.64
C ILE A 107 -7.09 20.77 15.73
N ILE A 108 -7.27 22.09 15.78
CA ILE A 108 -6.66 22.98 16.76
C ILE A 108 -7.70 23.31 17.82
N ASN A 109 -7.29 23.23 19.09
CA ASN A 109 -8.11 23.51 20.26
C ASN A 109 -9.43 22.71 20.28
N ASN A 110 -9.43 21.52 19.66
CA ASN A 110 -10.60 20.65 19.48
C ASN A 110 -11.79 21.32 18.75
N GLN A 111 -11.58 22.46 18.11
CA GLN A 111 -12.64 23.29 17.54
C GLN A 111 -12.37 23.63 16.08
N TYR A 112 -11.13 23.93 15.72
CA TYR A 112 -10.79 24.51 14.43
C TYR A 112 -10.08 23.51 13.52
N TRP A 113 -10.64 23.20 12.37
CA TRP A 113 -9.96 22.41 11.34
C TRP A 113 -8.86 23.24 10.70
N ALA A 114 -7.64 22.70 10.61
CA ALA A 114 -6.59 23.28 9.81
C ALA A 114 -6.82 22.92 8.33
N GLU A 115 -7.13 23.92 7.51
CA GLU A 115 -7.51 23.70 6.11
C GLU A 115 -6.25 23.64 5.22
N PRO A 116 -5.98 22.48 4.56
CA PRO A 116 -4.86 22.38 3.63
C PRO A 116 -5.14 23.20 2.36
N SER A 117 -4.07 23.58 1.67
CA SER A 117 -4.20 24.32 0.41
C SER A 117 -4.69 23.40 -0.70
N ALA A 118 -5.54 23.91 -1.59
CA ALA A 118 -5.96 23.21 -2.81
C ALA A 118 -4.78 22.85 -3.75
N ASN A 119 -3.58 23.37 -3.48
CA ASN A 119 -2.38 23.04 -4.23
C ASN A 119 -1.54 21.94 -3.59
N ASP A 120 -1.79 21.55 -2.33
CA ASP A 120 -0.97 20.55 -1.62
C ASP A 120 -1.01 19.19 -2.33
N ALA A 121 0.12 18.49 -2.41
CA ALA A 121 0.29 17.32 -3.29
C ALA A 121 -0.57 16.12 -2.89
N ASN A 122 -0.88 16.01 -1.60
CA ASN A 122 -1.57 14.87 -1.00
C ASN A 122 -3.01 15.19 -0.59
N ILE A 123 -3.71 16.08 -1.28
CA ILE A 123 -5.09 16.42 -0.93
C ILE A 123 -6.14 15.59 -1.67
N LYS A 124 -7.35 15.55 -1.11
CA LYS A 124 -8.55 15.03 -1.76
C LYS A 124 -9.76 15.87 -1.35
N LEU A 125 -10.72 16.08 -2.27
CA LEU A 125 -11.97 16.75 -1.95
C LEU A 125 -12.71 16.00 -0.84
N ALA A 126 -13.07 16.71 0.22
CA ALA A 126 -13.86 16.18 1.32
C ALA A 126 -15.29 15.95 0.84
N MET A 127 -15.83 14.77 1.16
CA MET A 127 -17.15 14.35 0.74
C MET A 127 -18.07 14.13 1.94
N THR A 128 -19.32 14.58 1.86
CA THR A 128 -20.38 14.21 2.81
C THR A 128 -21.56 13.62 2.06
N LYS A 129 -21.97 12.40 2.41
CA LYS A 129 -23.11 11.69 1.78
C LYS A 129 -23.09 11.72 0.23
N GLY A 130 -21.90 11.70 -0.38
CA GLY A 130 -21.72 11.74 -1.84
C GLY A 130 -21.64 13.15 -2.46
N THR A 131 -21.67 14.21 -1.66
CA THR A 131 -21.54 15.61 -2.12
C THR A 131 -20.19 16.19 -1.70
N SER A 132 -19.51 16.88 -2.64
CA SER A 132 -18.29 17.66 -2.34
C SER A 132 -18.61 18.79 -1.39
N LEU A 133 -17.75 19.00 -0.39
CA LEU A 133 -17.83 20.12 0.53
C LEU A 133 -16.99 21.33 0.09
N ASP A 134 -16.32 21.25 -1.06
CA ASP A 134 -15.39 22.26 -1.59
C ASP A 134 -14.29 22.66 -0.59
N VAL A 135 -13.96 21.73 0.29
CA VAL A 135 -12.82 21.75 1.20
C VAL A 135 -12.03 20.45 1.01
N TYR A 136 -10.79 20.43 1.48
CA TYR A 136 -9.85 19.35 1.18
C TYR A 136 -9.41 18.62 2.44
N ASN A 137 -9.37 17.29 2.37
CA ASN A 137 -8.71 16.45 3.36
C ASN A 137 -7.27 16.19 2.92
N LEU A 138 -6.36 15.99 3.88
CA LEU A 138 -5.09 15.33 3.59
C LEU A 138 -5.35 13.84 3.40
N LYS A 139 -4.64 13.26 2.46
CA LYS A 139 -4.73 11.85 2.12
C LYS A 139 -3.43 11.20 2.52
N LEU A 140 -3.50 10.37 3.55
CA LEU A 140 -2.44 9.48 3.96
C LEU A 140 -2.37 8.35 2.94
N ASN A 141 -1.28 8.37 2.19
CA ASN A 141 -1.08 7.49 1.08
C ASN A 141 -0.21 6.33 1.51
N THR A 142 -0.78 5.45 2.34
CA THR A 142 0.02 4.34 2.85
C THR A 142 0.33 3.37 1.76
N SER A 143 1.63 3.13 1.61
CA SER A 143 2.17 2.13 0.73
C SER A 143 1.38 0.82 0.90
N ALA A 144 1.00 0.20 -0.21
CA ALA A 144 0.47 -1.16 -0.24
C ALA A 144 1.52 -2.19 0.20
N ALA A 145 2.78 -1.76 0.36
CA ALA A 145 3.89 -2.57 0.84
C ALA A 145 4.60 -1.93 2.05
N TYR A 146 4.99 -2.73 3.04
CA TYR A 146 5.90 -2.29 4.10
C TYR A 146 6.96 -3.37 4.39
N PRO A 147 8.17 -3.00 4.84
CA PRO A 147 9.20 -3.97 5.21
C PRO A 147 8.73 -4.90 6.33
N ASP A 148 8.89 -6.21 6.13
CA ASP A 148 8.55 -7.25 7.11
C ASP A 148 9.47 -8.46 6.90
N ASP A 149 10.19 -8.90 7.93
CA ASP A 149 11.06 -10.09 7.89
C ASP A 149 10.29 -11.38 7.54
N LYS A 150 8.98 -11.39 7.81
CA LYS A 150 8.01 -12.44 7.47
C LYS A 150 7.12 -12.06 6.28
N GLY A 151 7.49 -11.02 5.53
CA GLY A 151 6.77 -10.51 4.37
C GLY A 151 6.44 -11.59 3.35
N ASN A 152 5.30 -11.42 2.68
CA ASN A 152 4.79 -12.36 1.68
C ASN A 152 5.45 -12.23 0.30
N VAL A 153 6.24 -11.16 0.08
CA VAL A 153 7.02 -10.95 -1.15
C VAL A 153 8.48 -10.70 -0.79
N ARG A 154 9.37 -11.35 -1.53
CA ARG A 154 10.82 -11.14 -1.45
C ARG A 154 11.30 -10.59 -2.79
N PHE A 155 11.82 -9.37 -2.78
CA PHE A 155 12.56 -8.82 -3.91
C PHE A 155 14.03 -9.15 -3.75
N ARG A 156 14.64 -9.65 -4.82
CA ARG A 156 16.07 -9.96 -4.85
C ARG A 156 16.67 -9.53 -6.18
N LEU A 157 17.69 -8.69 -6.12
CA LEU A 157 18.50 -8.32 -7.27
C LEU A 157 19.86 -9.02 -7.13
N ARG A 158 20.16 -9.95 -8.04
CA ARG A 158 21.46 -10.65 -8.04
C ARG A 158 22.53 -9.81 -8.74
N GLY A 159 23.77 -9.93 -8.29
CA GLY A 159 24.88 -9.11 -8.76
C GLY A 159 24.84 -7.69 -8.18
N HIS A 160 25.53 -6.76 -8.82
CA HIS A 160 25.66 -5.36 -8.35
C HIS A 160 26.28 -5.27 -6.95
N GLU A 161 27.23 -6.16 -6.63
CA GLU A 161 27.90 -6.23 -5.33
C GLU A 161 28.66 -4.94 -4.99
N ASP A 162 29.15 -4.25 -6.02
CA ASP A 162 29.87 -2.98 -5.91
C ASP A 162 28.95 -1.75 -5.84
N ALA A 163 27.64 -1.90 -6.06
CA ALA A 163 26.70 -0.76 -5.96
C ALA A 163 26.73 -0.18 -4.55
N GLU A 164 26.48 1.12 -4.37
CA GLU A 164 26.42 1.75 -3.05
C GLU A 164 25.05 1.57 -2.39
N SER A 165 23.98 1.66 -3.20
CA SER A 165 22.59 1.56 -2.77
C SER A 165 21.70 0.91 -3.83
N VAL A 166 20.75 0.10 -3.37
CA VAL A 166 19.68 -0.44 -4.20
C VAL A 166 18.34 -0.19 -3.51
N ILE A 167 17.39 0.37 -4.25
CA ILE A 167 16.01 0.62 -3.81
C ILE A 167 15.05 -0.14 -4.72
N VAL A 168 13.97 -0.69 -4.15
CA VAL A 168 12.83 -1.18 -4.94
C VAL A 168 11.73 -0.12 -4.93
N ALA A 169 11.31 0.32 -6.10
CA ALA A 169 10.27 1.34 -6.26
C ALA A 169 9.19 0.80 -7.20
N GLY A 170 7.93 1.06 -6.87
CA GLY A 170 6.80 0.54 -7.64
C GLY A 170 5.48 1.17 -7.25
N SER A 171 4.44 0.81 -7.99
CA SER A 171 3.06 1.22 -7.73
C SER A 171 2.62 0.99 -6.27
N PHE A 172 3.12 -0.05 -5.59
CA PHE A 172 2.80 -0.32 -4.19
C PHE A 172 3.33 0.76 -3.22
N ASN A 173 4.43 1.44 -3.53
CA ASN A 173 4.98 2.56 -2.75
C ASN A 173 5.03 3.86 -3.55
N ARG A 174 4.22 3.97 -4.61
CA ARG A 174 4.13 5.16 -5.49
C ARG A 174 5.44 5.58 -6.13
N TRP A 175 6.28 4.61 -6.44
CA TRP A 175 7.58 4.86 -7.04
C TRP A 175 8.49 5.72 -6.15
N ASP A 176 8.26 5.72 -4.83
CA ASP A 176 9.13 6.39 -3.87
C ASP A 176 10.56 5.83 -3.97
N GLU A 177 11.49 6.72 -4.32
CA GLU A 177 12.89 6.41 -4.64
C GLU A 177 13.76 6.25 -3.39
N GLU A 178 13.24 6.44 -2.19
CA GLU A 178 14.02 6.44 -0.96
C GLU A 178 13.51 5.46 0.11
N ALA A 179 12.21 5.13 0.07
CA ALA A 179 11.54 4.41 1.16
C ALA A 179 12.00 2.96 1.35
N LEU A 180 12.26 2.21 0.28
CA LEU A 180 12.44 0.75 0.32
C LEU A 180 13.85 0.33 -0.08
N LYS A 181 14.84 0.80 0.69
CA LYS A 181 16.26 0.43 0.55
C LYS A 181 16.46 -1.05 0.84
N MET A 182 17.09 -1.75 -0.10
CA MET A 182 17.45 -3.17 0.00
C MET A 182 18.73 -3.34 0.81
N TYR A 183 18.87 -4.47 1.49
CA TYR A 183 20.08 -4.83 2.22
C TYR A 183 20.99 -5.73 1.37
N ARG A 184 22.30 -5.60 1.56
CA ARG A 184 23.30 -6.46 0.90
C ARG A 184 23.20 -7.89 1.41
N ILE A 185 23.38 -8.83 0.50
CA ILE A 185 23.54 -10.26 0.73
C ILE A 185 24.75 -10.76 -0.08
N ASP A 186 25.23 -11.99 0.18
CA ASP A 186 26.45 -12.54 -0.43
C ASP A 186 26.50 -12.47 -1.97
N ASN A 187 25.35 -12.43 -2.66
CA ASN A 187 25.26 -12.41 -4.11
C ASN A 187 24.33 -11.30 -4.66
N GLY A 188 24.26 -10.17 -3.96
CA GLY A 188 23.53 -8.98 -4.40
C GLY A 188 22.72 -8.34 -3.29
N TRP A 189 21.44 -8.10 -3.55
CA TRP A 189 20.58 -7.28 -2.70
C TRP A 189 19.22 -7.94 -2.46
N GLU A 190 18.65 -7.72 -1.28
CA GLU A 190 17.35 -8.28 -0.91
C GLU A 190 16.53 -7.33 -0.04
N ILE A 191 15.21 -7.40 -0.17
CA ILE A 191 14.26 -6.90 0.84
C ILE A 191 13.03 -7.79 0.86
N LYS A 192 12.44 -7.96 2.04
CA LYS A 192 11.16 -8.64 2.21
C LYS A 192 10.09 -7.62 2.56
N LEU A 193 9.02 -7.63 1.79
CA LEU A 193 7.88 -6.76 2.00
C LEU A 193 6.66 -7.61 2.31
N HIS A 194 5.85 -7.14 3.25
CA HIS A 194 4.45 -7.49 3.26
C HIS A 194 3.73 -6.58 2.26
N ILE A 195 3.25 -7.14 1.15
CA ILE A 195 2.46 -6.43 0.15
C ILE A 195 1.03 -6.93 0.20
N LYS A 196 0.07 -6.01 0.18
CA LYS A 196 -1.35 -6.35 0.05
C LYS A 196 -1.59 -7.13 -1.26
N PRO A 197 -2.64 -7.96 -1.35
CA PRO A 197 -3.01 -8.59 -2.61
C PRO A 197 -3.31 -7.55 -3.69
N GLY A 198 -2.87 -7.81 -4.92
CA GLY A 198 -3.04 -6.88 -6.02
C GLY A 198 -2.07 -7.10 -7.18
N GLU A 199 -2.27 -6.32 -8.22
CA GLU A 199 -1.37 -6.21 -9.36
C GLU A 199 -0.49 -4.97 -9.18
N TYR A 200 0.82 -5.15 -9.34
CA TYR A 200 1.79 -4.10 -9.10
C TYR A 200 2.85 -4.08 -10.20
N GLU A 201 3.24 -2.88 -10.56
CA GLU A 201 4.43 -2.60 -11.35
C GLU A 201 5.56 -2.12 -10.44
N TYR A 202 6.80 -2.50 -10.74
CA TYR A 202 7.99 -2.09 -10.00
C TYR A 202 9.26 -2.08 -10.86
N ARG A 203 10.30 -1.43 -10.35
CA ARG A 203 11.67 -1.38 -10.87
C ARG A 203 12.66 -1.30 -9.70
N PHE A 204 13.94 -1.55 -9.99
CA PHE A 204 15.04 -1.25 -9.08
C PHE A 204 15.70 0.07 -9.44
N ILE A 205 16.22 0.76 -8.43
CA ILE A 205 17.09 1.92 -8.58
C ILE A 205 18.45 1.51 -8.01
N VAL A 206 19.46 1.40 -8.88
CA VAL A 206 20.83 1.02 -8.50
C VAL A 206 21.72 2.25 -8.68
N ASP A 207 22.21 2.80 -7.57
CA ASP A 207 23.01 4.03 -7.54
C ASP A 207 22.38 5.17 -8.36
N GLY A 208 21.07 5.37 -8.16
CA GLY A 208 20.27 6.37 -8.86
C GLY A 208 19.81 5.98 -10.26
N ASN A 209 20.19 4.81 -10.78
CA ASN A 209 19.82 4.37 -12.13
C ASN A 209 18.65 3.37 -12.11
N TRP A 210 17.57 3.71 -12.81
CA TRP A 210 16.38 2.88 -12.93
C TRP A 210 16.58 1.66 -13.85
N MET A 211 16.24 0.47 -13.39
CA MET A 211 16.30 -0.76 -14.18
C MET A 211 15.12 -1.71 -13.88
N GLU A 212 14.72 -2.50 -14.88
CA GLU A 212 13.79 -3.61 -14.67
C GLU A 212 14.43 -4.71 -13.82
N ASP A 213 13.62 -5.56 -13.19
CA ASP A 213 14.11 -6.79 -12.57
C ASP A 213 14.52 -7.80 -13.66
N PRO A 214 15.82 -8.06 -13.85
CA PRO A 214 16.30 -8.94 -14.90
C PRO A 214 15.91 -10.41 -14.68
N SER A 215 15.48 -10.77 -13.47
CA SER A 215 15.02 -12.11 -13.11
C SER A 215 13.51 -12.30 -13.28
N ASN A 216 12.75 -11.22 -13.49
CA ASN A 216 11.31 -11.30 -13.68
C ASN A 216 10.95 -11.22 -15.18
N PRO A 217 10.46 -12.30 -15.79
CA PRO A 217 10.07 -12.29 -17.20
C PRO A 217 8.78 -11.52 -17.47
N SER A 218 7.96 -11.28 -16.44
CA SER A 218 6.68 -10.57 -16.58
C SER A 218 6.91 -9.07 -16.54
N LYS A 219 6.48 -8.37 -17.58
CA LYS A 219 6.69 -6.93 -17.70
C LYS A 219 5.60 -6.23 -18.50
N VAL A 220 5.42 -4.94 -18.22
CA VAL A 220 4.42 -4.07 -18.84
C VAL A 220 5.14 -2.87 -19.47
N PRO A 221 4.79 -2.46 -20.71
CA PRO A 221 5.36 -1.25 -21.31
C PRO A 221 5.04 0.00 -20.47
N ASN A 222 6.02 0.88 -20.30
CA ASN A 222 5.82 2.16 -19.60
C ASN A 222 5.81 3.36 -20.57
N GLU A 223 5.40 4.51 -20.05
CA GLU A 223 5.28 5.79 -20.75
C GLU A 223 6.61 6.34 -21.31
N TYR A 224 7.75 5.77 -20.91
CA TYR A 224 9.09 6.16 -21.34
C TYR A 224 9.64 5.29 -22.48
N GLY A 225 8.82 4.43 -23.08
CA GLY A 225 9.27 3.51 -24.14
C GLY A 225 10.16 2.39 -23.62
N SER A 226 10.11 2.11 -22.32
CA SER A 226 10.79 1.01 -21.64
C SER A 226 9.75 0.09 -20.99
N TYR A 227 10.15 -0.71 -20.00
CA TYR A 227 9.28 -1.65 -19.30
C TYR A 227 9.39 -1.51 -17.78
N ASN A 228 8.28 -1.78 -17.10
CA ASN A 228 8.21 -2.03 -15.67
C ASN A 228 8.09 -3.55 -15.44
N SER A 229 8.72 -4.06 -14.39
CA SER A 229 8.50 -5.44 -13.98
C SER A 229 7.13 -5.57 -13.33
N TYR A 230 6.42 -6.65 -13.65
CA TYR A 230 5.06 -6.90 -13.18
C TYR A 230 5.05 -7.95 -12.09
N LEU A 231 4.32 -7.68 -11.01
CA LEU A 231 4.17 -8.50 -9.83
C LEU A 231 2.68 -8.66 -9.52
N ASN A 232 2.22 -9.91 -9.42
CA ASN A 232 0.89 -10.23 -8.93
C ASN A 232 0.99 -10.88 -7.54
N VAL A 233 0.43 -10.23 -6.53
CA VAL A 233 0.43 -10.72 -5.15
C VAL A 233 -0.95 -11.32 -4.83
N GLY A 234 -0.98 -12.63 -4.61
CA GLY A 234 -2.23 -13.34 -4.28
C GLY A 234 -2.65 -13.24 -2.81
N LYS A 235 -3.96 -13.26 -2.54
CA LYS A 235 -4.55 -13.44 -1.22
C LYS A 235 -4.64 -14.92 -0.89
N TYR A 236 -4.18 -15.33 0.29
CA TYR A 236 -4.38 -16.72 0.71
C TYR A 236 -5.85 -17.00 1.02
N VAL A 237 -6.43 -17.90 0.23
CA VAL A 237 -7.78 -18.40 0.38
C VAL A 237 -7.71 -19.81 0.93
N THR A 238 -8.55 -20.13 1.90
CA THR A 238 -8.75 -21.51 2.35
C THR A 238 -10.04 -22.03 1.74
N PHE A 239 -9.92 -22.98 0.83
CA PHE A 239 -11.04 -23.75 0.33
C PHE A 239 -11.38 -24.81 1.37
N LEU A 240 -12.65 -24.84 1.78
CA LEU A 240 -13.16 -25.77 2.79
C LEU A 240 -14.29 -26.58 2.16
N LEU A 241 -14.24 -27.89 2.32
CA LEU A 241 -15.35 -28.78 1.98
C LEU A 241 -15.76 -29.53 3.25
N ASN A 242 -16.90 -29.14 3.82
CA ASN A 242 -17.44 -29.76 5.02
C ASN A 242 -18.06 -31.13 4.72
N GLY A 243 -17.77 -32.12 5.56
CA GLY A 243 -18.29 -33.48 5.43
C GLY A 243 -17.43 -34.40 4.56
N TYR A 244 -18.07 -35.32 3.85
CA TYR A 244 -17.39 -36.34 3.03
C TYR A 244 -16.38 -37.17 3.85
N LYS A 245 -16.78 -37.56 5.06
CA LYS A 245 -15.94 -38.33 6.01
C LYS A 245 -15.52 -39.70 5.50
N ASN A 246 -16.21 -40.26 4.52
CA ASN A 246 -15.86 -41.55 3.92
C ASN A 246 -15.15 -41.40 2.57
N ALA A 247 -14.92 -40.16 2.10
CA ALA A 247 -14.16 -39.95 0.87
C ALA A 247 -12.70 -40.34 1.08
N HIS A 248 -12.09 -40.87 0.02
CA HIS A 248 -10.68 -41.27 0.00
C HIS A 248 -9.81 -40.16 -0.56
N LYS A 249 -10.34 -39.38 -1.51
CA LYS A 249 -9.63 -38.33 -2.22
C LYS A 249 -10.57 -37.16 -2.51
N VAL A 250 -10.13 -35.96 -2.17
CA VAL A 250 -10.76 -34.71 -2.61
C VAL A 250 -9.72 -33.85 -3.34
N ILE A 251 -10.07 -33.37 -4.52
CA ILE A 251 -9.21 -32.54 -5.37
C ILE A 251 -9.94 -31.22 -5.60
N LEU A 252 -9.22 -30.10 -5.46
CA LEU A 252 -9.71 -28.79 -5.84
C LEU A 252 -9.28 -28.52 -7.28
N ALA A 253 -10.22 -28.09 -8.13
CA ALA A 253 -9.94 -27.72 -9.52
C ALA A 253 -10.69 -26.45 -9.88
N GLY A 254 -10.05 -25.56 -10.64
CA GLY A 254 -10.62 -24.27 -10.98
C GLY A 254 -9.83 -23.49 -12.02
N SER A 255 -10.22 -22.24 -12.24
CA SER A 255 -9.57 -21.34 -13.21
C SER A 255 -8.10 -21.05 -12.89
N PHE A 256 -7.70 -21.18 -11.62
CA PHE A 256 -6.33 -20.92 -11.16
C PHE A 256 -5.34 -22.07 -11.40
N ASN A 257 -5.81 -23.22 -11.87
CA ASN A 257 -4.97 -24.36 -12.23
C ASN A 257 -5.44 -25.05 -13.51
N ASP A 258 -6.09 -24.30 -14.39
CA ASP A 258 -6.63 -24.79 -15.66
C ASP A 258 -7.48 -26.07 -15.52
N TRP A 259 -8.27 -26.15 -14.43
CA TRP A 259 -9.13 -27.29 -14.11
C TRP A 259 -8.41 -28.63 -13.94
N ASN A 260 -7.11 -28.61 -13.58
CA ASN A 260 -6.32 -29.83 -13.41
C ASN A 260 -6.92 -30.76 -12.33
N GLU A 261 -7.23 -31.99 -12.73
CA GLU A 261 -7.92 -32.99 -11.89
C GLU A 261 -7.00 -33.77 -10.94
N THR A 262 -5.73 -33.41 -10.80
CA THR A 262 -4.77 -34.23 -10.05
C THR A 262 -3.83 -33.46 -9.14
N GLU A 263 -3.62 -32.18 -9.42
CA GLU A 263 -2.59 -31.34 -8.79
C GLU A 263 -2.92 -30.98 -7.34
N ILE A 264 -4.10 -30.40 -7.10
CA ILE A 264 -4.43 -29.80 -5.80
C ILE A 264 -5.24 -30.78 -4.95
N LYS A 265 -4.55 -31.67 -4.25
CA LYS A 265 -5.17 -32.62 -3.30
C LYS A 265 -5.46 -31.92 -1.97
N MET A 266 -6.71 -31.96 -1.53
CA MET A 266 -7.11 -31.37 -0.26
C MET A 266 -6.72 -32.28 0.92
N THR A 267 -6.45 -31.67 2.07
CA THR A 267 -6.13 -32.37 3.31
C THR A 267 -7.37 -32.53 4.17
N LYS A 268 -7.67 -33.77 4.55
CA LYS A 268 -8.73 -34.08 5.51
C LYS A 268 -8.23 -33.86 6.94
N ASN A 269 -9.06 -33.25 7.77
CA ASN A 269 -8.75 -33.04 9.18
C ASN A 269 -9.53 -33.99 10.12
N ASP A 270 -9.21 -33.94 11.42
CA ASP A 270 -9.82 -34.80 12.44
C ASP A 270 -11.32 -34.58 12.65
N ARG A 271 -11.83 -33.39 12.30
CA ARG A 271 -13.26 -33.06 12.39
C ARG A 271 -14.06 -33.54 11.17
N GLY A 272 -13.36 -34.06 10.15
CA GLY A 272 -13.97 -34.63 8.95
C GLY A 272 -14.38 -33.59 7.92
N TYR A 273 -13.64 -32.48 7.82
CA TYR A 273 -13.68 -31.57 6.68
C TYR A 273 -12.37 -31.64 5.89
N TRP A 274 -12.45 -31.27 4.61
CA TRP A 274 -11.31 -31.18 3.71
C TRP A 274 -10.93 -29.73 3.52
N SER A 275 -9.63 -29.43 3.52
CA SER A 275 -9.15 -28.05 3.34
C SER A 275 -7.92 -27.99 2.45
N TYR A 276 -7.80 -26.89 1.70
CA TYR A 276 -6.57 -26.52 1.01
C TYR A 276 -6.42 -25.00 1.05
N ARG A 277 -5.22 -24.51 1.39
CA ARG A 277 -4.93 -23.08 1.50
C ARG A 277 -3.92 -22.68 0.43
N MET A 278 -4.29 -21.73 -0.43
CA MET A 278 -3.42 -21.26 -1.51
C MET A 278 -3.59 -19.76 -1.77
N PRO A 279 -2.55 -19.07 -2.27
CA PRO A 279 -2.70 -17.70 -2.74
C PRO A 279 -3.47 -17.69 -4.06
N LEU A 280 -4.43 -16.77 -4.19
CA LEU A 280 -5.12 -16.47 -5.44
C LEU A 280 -5.00 -14.98 -5.76
N PRO A 281 -4.72 -14.61 -7.02
CA PRO A 281 -4.79 -13.22 -7.47
C PRO A 281 -6.14 -12.57 -7.15
N ALA A 282 -6.16 -11.24 -7.03
CA ALA A 282 -7.42 -10.50 -6.98
C ALA A 282 -8.29 -10.82 -8.21
N GLY A 283 -9.62 -10.84 -8.02
CA GLY A 283 -10.56 -11.09 -9.10
C GLY A 283 -11.48 -12.30 -8.89
N LYS A 284 -12.18 -12.66 -9.97
CA LYS A 284 -13.17 -13.73 -10.00
C LYS A 284 -12.51 -15.07 -10.36
N HIS A 285 -12.71 -16.07 -9.52
CA HIS A 285 -12.21 -17.43 -9.72
C HIS A 285 -13.36 -18.43 -9.75
N TYR A 286 -13.33 -19.36 -10.71
CA TYR A 286 -14.27 -20.48 -10.79
C TYR A 286 -13.64 -21.73 -10.21
N TYR A 287 -14.40 -22.54 -9.49
CA TYR A 287 -13.89 -23.80 -8.93
C TYR A 287 -14.98 -24.86 -8.69
N LYS A 288 -14.52 -26.09 -8.49
CA LYS A 288 -15.27 -27.27 -8.04
C LYS A 288 -14.38 -28.17 -7.18
N PHE A 289 -15.01 -29.14 -6.53
CA PHE A 289 -14.32 -30.26 -5.90
C PHE A 289 -14.52 -31.55 -6.71
N ILE A 290 -13.51 -32.41 -6.74
CA ILE A 290 -13.61 -33.78 -7.25
C ILE A 290 -13.50 -34.72 -6.06
N VAL A 291 -14.61 -35.31 -5.65
CA VAL A 291 -14.69 -36.25 -4.53
C VAL A 291 -14.76 -37.67 -5.08
N ASP A 292 -13.72 -38.47 -4.85
CA ASP A 292 -13.61 -39.86 -5.34
C ASP A 292 -13.99 -40.00 -6.84
N GLY A 293 -13.49 -39.06 -7.66
CA GLY A 293 -13.72 -39.01 -9.10
C GLY A 293 -15.03 -38.33 -9.55
N ARG A 294 -15.82 -37.80 -8.63
CA ARG A 294 -17.08 -37.10 -8.93
C ARG A 294 -16.94 -35.60 -8.73
N TRP A 295 -17.20 -34.84 -9.80
CA TRP A 295 -17.28 -33.39 -9.75
C TRP A 295 -18.50 -32.93 -8.96
N ILE A 296 -18.29 -32.04 -8.00
CA ILE A 296 -19.33 -31.39 -7.22
C ILE A 296 -19.07 -29.88 -7.15
N LEU A 297 -20.16 -29.11 -7.08
CA LEU A 297 -20.09 -27.72 -6.65
C LEU A 297 -19.76 -27.67 -5.15
N ASP A 298 -19.19 -26.56 -4.70
CA ASP A 298 -19.15 -26.26 -3.28
C ASP A 298 -20.59 -26.18 -2.72
N PRO A 299 -20.98 -27.09 -1.80
CA PRO A 299 -22.32 -27.08 -1.22
C PRO A 299 -22.62 -25.85 -0.37
N GLU A 300 -21.58 -25.24 0.22
CA GLU A 300 -21.69 -24.11 1.13
C GLU A 300 -21.49 -22.76 0.43
N ASN A 301 -21.00 -22.75 -0.80
CA ASN A 301 -20.92 -21.54 -1.60
C ASN A 301 -22.26 -21.26 -2.33
N PRO A 302 -22.99 -20.19 -1.96
CA PRO A 302 -24.23 -19.84 -2.63
C PRO A 302 -23.99 -19.21 -4.01
N VAL A 303 -22.79 -18.69 -4.29
CA VAL A 303 -22.48 -17.98 -5.54
C VAL A 303 -22.06 -18.99 -6.60
N LYS A 304 -22.89 -19.13 -7.63
CA LYS A 304 -22.73 -20.05 -8.74
C LYS A 304 -22.95 -19.32 -10.06
N GLU A 305 -22.20 -19.70 -11.07
CA GLU A 305 -22.27 -19.06 -12.39
C GLU A 305 -22.17 -20.11 -13.49
N TYR A 306 -22.92 -19.88 -14.56
CA TYR A 306 -22.93 -20.70 -15.76
C TYR A 306 -21.81 -20.25 -16.69
N ASP A 307 -20.98 -21.18 -17.15
CA ASP A 307 -19.78 -20.86 -17.94
C ASP A 307 -20.02 -20.69 -19.44
N GLY A 308 -21.28 -20.78 -19.91
CA GLY A 308 -21.61 -20.72 -21.33
C GLY A 308 -21.44 -22.05 -22.07
N HIS A 309 -20.81 -23.05 -21.47
CA HIS A 309 -20.44 -24.34 -22.09
C HIS A 309 -21.16 -25.54 -21.48
N GLY A 310 -22.29 -25.31 -20.81
CA GLY A 310 -23.09 -26.38 -20.20
C GLY A 310 -22.73 -26.67 -18.75
N ASN A 311 -21.74 -25.99 -18.15
CA ASN A 311 -21.36 -26.22 -16.76
C ASN A 311 -21.78 -25.07 -15.85
N VAL A 312 -22.10 -25.43 -14.61
CA VAL A 312 -22.24 -24.48 -13.50
C VAL A 312 -21.00 -24.65 -12.62
N ASN A 313 -20.44 -23.54 -12.14
CA ASN A 313 -19.24 -23.51 -11.30
C ASN A 313 -19.51 -22.73 -10.01
N SER A 314 -18.84 -23.08 -8.92
CA SER A 314 -18.80 -22.23 -7.72
C SER A 314 -17.87 -21.04 -7.99
N VAL A 315 -18.26 -19.85 -7.53
CA VAL A 315 -17.50 -18.61 -7.77
C VAL A 315 -16.91 -18.10 -6.47
N PHE A 316 -15.62 -17.80 -6.49
CA PHE A 316 -14.92 -17.14 -5.39
C PHE A 316 -14.37 -15.79 -5.87
N MET A 317 -14.69 -14.73 -5.13
CA MET A 317 -14.14 -13.40 -5.38
C MET A 317 -13.01 -13.12 -4.40
N VAL A 318 -11.79 -12.98 -4.91
CA VAL A 318 -10.67 -12.43 -4.15
C VAL A 318 -10.76 -10.92 -4.24
N LYS A 319 -11.05 -10.28 -3.10
CA LYS A 319 -10.95 -8.83 -2.91
C LYS A 319 -9.61 -8.47 -2.33
#